data_AF-A0A932PIC0-F1
#
_entry.id   AF-A0A932PIC0-F1
#
_cell.length_a   1.000
_cell.length_b   1.000
_cell.length_c   1.000
_cell.angle_alpha   90.00
_cell.angle_beta   90.00
_cell.angle_gamma   90.00
#
_symmetry.space_group_name_H-M   'P 1'
#
loop_
_entity.id
_entity.type
_entity.pdbx_description
1 polymer ?
#
loop_
_entity_poly.entity_id
_entity_poly.type
_entity_poly.pdbx_seq_one_letter_code
_entity_poly.pdbx_strand_id
1 'polypeptide(L)'
;MTLKRGRTVHPKTGELRVALRKCLSHARPWSGTIYRFATVQHANRANLLSGAGSRRHGGRWNPPGMFNCVYGSLDPHAAMEESFASFTAFGIPPEKARPRVFVAVTLKLYPVLDITATTVLKSLRLTEEELRAVDWQDAQTRGEEALTQAIGRLAWEEKLEALIVPSARQIGSLNLVLFPGRRRRGSSWKIQGARDLPRSQ
;
A
#
# COMPACT_ATOMS: atom_id res chain seq x y z
N MET A 1 -6.08 10.81 15.90
CA MET A 1 -4.62 10.71 15.66
C MET A 1 -4.29 11.78 14.63
N THR A 2 -3.57 12.83 15.03
CA THR A 2 -3.38 14.03 14.20
C THR A 2 -2.22 13.83 13.22
N LEU A 3 -2.36 14.31 11.99
CA LEU A 3 -1.25 14.35 11.03
C LEU A 3 -0.08 15.17 11.62
N LYS A 4 1.15 14.99 11.12
CA LYS A 4 2.29 15.87 11.49
C LYS A 4 1.87 17.34 11.39
N ARG A 5 2.35 18.19 12.33
CA ARG A 5 2.08 19.63 12.38
C ARG A 5 2.12 20.25 10.97
N GLY A 6 1.01 20.87 10.57
CA GLY A 6 0.86 21.57 9.28
C GLY A 6 0.15 20.81 8.17
N ARG A 7 -0.22 19.52 8.35
CA ARG A 7 -0.90 18.76 7.29
C ARG A 7 -2.41 18.71 7.47
N THR A 8 -3.17 19.04 6.43
CA THR A 8 -4.64 19.08 6.44
C THR A 8 -5.23 17.70 6.15
N VAL A 9 -6.28 17.34 6.89
CA VAL A 9 -7.04 16.10 6.66
C VAL A 9 -7.89 16.27 5.41
N HIS A 10 -8.05 15.23 4.60
CA HIS A 10 -8.81 15.34 3.36
C HIS A 10 -10.26 15.77 3.64
N PRO A 11 -10.83 16.75 2.92
CA PRO A 11 -12.13 17.36 3.23
C PRO A 11 -13.28 16.35 3.25
N LYS A 12 -13.22 15.33 2.38
CA LYS A 12 -14.23 14.24 2.33
C LYS A 12 -14.08 13.19 3.44
N THR A 13 -13.24 13.38 4.46
CA THR A 13 -12.98 12.35 5.49
C THR A 13 -14.25 11.87 6.20
N GLY A 14 -15.21 12.76 6.48
CA GLY A 14 -16.48 12.38 7.10
C GLY A 14 -17.28 11.42 6.23
N GLU A 15 -17.49 11.78 4.97
CA GLU A 15 -18.22 10.97 3.98
C GLU A 15 -17.52 9.63 3.72
N LEU A 16 -16.19 9.66 3.50
CA LEU A 16 -15.39 8.47 3.25
C LEU A 16 -15.44 7.51 4.44
N ARG A 17 -15.42 8.01 5.68
CA ARG A 17 -15.52 7.17 6.88
C ARG A 17 -16.87 6.46 6.94
N VAL A 18 -17.96 7.17 6.70
CA VAL A 18 -19.31 6.60 6.71
C VAL A 18 -19.44 5.54 5.60
N ALA A 19 -18.96 5.84 4.39
CA ALA A 19 -18.97 4.91 3.28
C ALA A 19 -18.11 3.66 3.54
N LEU A 20 -16.87 3.84 4.00
CA LEU A 20 -15.95 2.74 4.29
C LEU A 20 -16.50 1.80 5.38
N ARG A 21 -17.13 2.35 6.42
CA ARG A 21 -17.77 1.55 7.48
C ARG A 21 -18.87 0.64 6.95
N LYS A 22 -19.68 1.12 6.00
CA LYS A 22 -20.68 0.29 5.31
C LYS A 22 -20.02 -0.87 4.55
N CYS A 23 -18.84 -0.63 3.99
CA CYS A 23 -18.07 -1.64 3.26
C CYS A 23 -17.37 -2.68 4.14
N LEU A 24 -17.26 -2.48 5.46
CA LEU A 24 -16.56 -3.43 6.34
C LEU A 24 -17.20 -4.82 6.34
N SER A 25 -18.52 -4.92 6.09
CA SER A 25 -19.24 -6.18 5.92
C SER A 25 -18.79 -6.98 4.69
N HIS A 26 -18.14 -6.33 3.72
CA HIS A 26 -17.53 -6.95 2.55
C HIS A 26 -16.07 -7.34 2.77
N ALA A 27 -15.46 -7.01 3.91
CA ALA A 27 -14.11 -7.46 4.20
C ALA A 27 -14.10 -8.98 4.44
N ARG A 28 -13.13 -9.68 3.85
CA ARG A 28 -13.05 -11.14 3.85
C ARG A 28 -11.67 -11.62 4.30
N PRO A 29 -11.54 -12.90 4.72
CA PRO A 29 -10.24 -13.54 4.81
C PRO A 29 -9.59 -13.55 3.43
N TRP A 30 -8.29 -13.32 3.38
CA TRP A 30 -7.53 -13.36 2.14
C TRP A 30 -6.25 -14.16 2.33
N SER A 31 -5.98 -15.05 1.38
CA SER A 31 -4.76 -15.85 1.34
C SER A 31 -4.20 -15.77 -0.07
N GLY A 32 -2.92 -15.44 -0.18
CA GLY A 32 -2.28 -15.28 -1.49
C GLY A 32 -0.83 -14.88 -1.35
N THR A 33 -0.21 -14.62 -2.49
CA THR A 33 1.17 -14.16 -2.57
C THR A 33 1.19 -12.76 -3.13
N ILE A 34 1.98 -11.88 -2.49
CA ILE A 34 2.33 -10.58 -3.05
C ILE A 34 3.78 -10.62 -3.53
N TYR A 35 4.07 -9.81 -4.54
CA TYR A 35 5.40 -9.63 -5.10
C TYR A 35 5.84 -8.20 -4.88
N ARG A 36 7.11 -8.01 -4.53
CA ARG A 36 7.65 -6.67 -4.30
C ARG A 36 9.12 -6.58 -4.58
N PHE A 37 9.52 -5.39 -4.97
CA PHE A 37 10.92 -4.99 -5.01
C PHE A 37 11.30 -4.24 -3.74
N ALA A 38 12.50 -4.50 -3.26
CA ALA A 38 13.15 -3.72 -2.21
C ALA A 38 14.59 -3.40 -2.63
N THR A 39 15.09 -2.24 -2.19
CA THR A 39 16.53 -1.98 -2.25
C THR A 39 17.26 -3.00 -1.37
N VAL A 40 18.48 -3.39 -1.76
CA VAL A 40 19.26 -4.44 -1.07
C VAL A 40 19.33 -4.22 0.44
N GLN A 41 19.57 -2.98 0.88
CA GLN A 41 19.65 -2.62 2.31
C GLN A 41 18.37 -2.93 3.10
N HIS A 42 17.21 -2.88 2.45
CA HIS A 42 15.90 -3.13 3.08
C HIS A 42 15.34 -4.52 2.75
N ALA A 43 16.00 -5.27 1.87
CA ALA A 43 15.61 -6.61 1.45
C ALA A 43 16.07 -7.70 2.43
N ASN A 44 15.97 -7.43 3.74
CA ASN A 44 16.32 -8.40 4.78
C ASN A 44 15.09 -8.80 5.60
N ARG A 45 15.18 -9.90 6.35
CA ARG A 45 14.06 -10.48 7.09
C ARG A 45 13.39 -9.51 8.08
N ALA A 46 14.17 -8.63 8.71
CA ALA A 46 13.66 -7.67 9.70
C ALA A 46 12.98 -6.48 9.02
N ASN A 47 13.55 -6.00 7.92
CA ASN A 47 13.15 -4.73 7.31
C ASN A 47 12.13 -4.89 6.19
N LEU A 48 12.12 -6.02 5.47
CA LEU A 48 11.30 -6.20 4.29
C LEU A 48 9.85 -5.84 4.61
N LEU A 49 9.22 -6.53 5.56
CA LEU A 49 7.82 -6.34 5.93
C LEU A 49 7.58 -5.27 7.03
N SER A 50 8.59 -4.46 7.36
CA SER A 50 8.47 -3.45 8.41
C SER A 50 7.52 -2.30 8.04
N GLY A 51 7.55 -1.86 6.78
CA GLY A 51 6.85 -0.66 6.31
C GLY A 51 7.37 0.66 6.91
N ALA A 52 8.59 0.69 7.46
CA ALA A 52 9.14 1.90 8.09
C ALA A 52 9.34 3.05 7.10
N GLY A 53 9.76 2.74 5.86
CA GLY A 53 9.98 3.73 4.81
C GLY A 53 8.70 4.45 4.39
N SER A 54 7.59 3.71 4.23
CA SER A 54 6.28 4.29 3.89
C SER A 54 5.72 5.10 5.04
N ARG A 55 5.92 4.69 6.30
CA ARG A 55 5.59 5.58 7.43
C ARG A 55 6.41 6.85 7.42
N ARG A 56 7.72 6.79 7.11
CA ARG A 56 8.57 8.00 7.12
C ARG A 56 8.19 8.98 6.01
N HIS A 57 8.04 8.49 4.78
CA HIS A 57 7.91 9.32 3.57
C HIS A 57 6.49 9.38 3.01
N GLY A 58 5.56 8.59 3.53
CA GLY A 58 4.23 8.45 2.95
C GLY A 58 4.24 7.52 1.74
N GLY A 59 3.06 7.34 1.16
CA GLY A 59 2.84 6.63 -0.09
C GLY A 59 1.44 6.95 -0.61
N ARG A 60 1.06 6.34 -1.74
CA ARG A 60 -0.28 6.54 -2.33
C ARG A 60 -1.40 6.25 -1.33
N TRP A 61 -1.24 5.22 -0.50
CA TRP A 61 -2.27 4.74 0.40
C TRP A 61 -1.97 5.01 1.87
N ASN A 62 -0.98 5.85 2.19
CA ASN A 62 -0.73 6.26 3.57
C ASN A 62 -0.07 7.63 3.66
N PRO A 63 -0.56 8.51 4.55
CA PRO A 63 0.16 9.74 4.85
C PRO A 63 1.44 9.43 5.65
N PRO A 64 2.49 10.26 5.52
CA PRO A 64 3.71 10.16 6.29
C PRO A 64 3.46 10.47 7.77
N GLY A 65 4.28 9.86 8.62
CA GLY A 65 4.27 10.00 10.07
C GLY A 65 3.24 9.11 10.79
N MET A 66 2.26 8.54 10.08
CA MET A 66 1.12 7.89 10.75
C MET A 66 1.35 6.41 11.04
N PHE A 67 1.33 5.56 10.02
CA PHE A 67 1.41 4.10 10.18
C PHE A 67 2.26 3.46 9.09
N ASN A 68 2.75 2.26 9.38
CA ASN A 68 3.55 1.48 8.44
C ASN A 68 2.65 0.83 7.39
N CYS A 69 3.07 0.91 6.13
CA CYS A 69 2.46 0.18 5.01
C CYS A 69 3.50 -0.63 4.26
N VAL A 70 3.12 -1.83 3.85
CA VAL A 70 3.90 -2.65 2.92
C VAL A 70 3.10 -2.79 1.64
N TYR A 71 3.70 -2.36 0.54
CA TYR A 71 3.13 -2.46 -0.79
C TYR A 71 3.68 -3.70 -1.49
N GLY A 72 2.81 -4.43 -2.16
CA GLY A 72 3.19 -5.49 -3.10
C GLY A 72 2.10 -5.71 -4.13
N SER A 73 2.51 -6.16 -5.31
CA SER A 73 1.58 -6.50 -6.39
C SER A 73 1.04 -7.91 -6.24
N LEU A 74 -0.17 -8.14 -6.73
CA LEU A 74 -0.74 -9.48 -6.86
C LEU A 74 -0.25 -10.21 -8.11
N ASP A 75 0.40 -9.49 -9.03
CA ASP A 75 0.98 -10.02 -10.26
C ASP A 75 2.51 -9.78 -10.26
N PRO A 76 3.34 -10.83 -10.46
CA PRO A 76 4.79 -10.67 -10.54
C PRO A 76 5.26 -9.77 -11.68
N HIS A 77 4.55 -9.76 -12.82
CA HIS A 77 4.88 -8.89 -13.95
C HIS A 77 4.59 -7.42 -13.61
N ALA A 78 3.44 -7.14 -12.99
CA ALA A 78 3.10 -5.81 -12.53
C ALA A 78 4.07 -5.27 -11.46
N ALA A 79 4.57 -6.13 -10.57
CA ALA A 79 5.61 -5.72 -9.63
C ALA A 79 6.90 -5.25 -10.34
N MET A 80 7.27 -5.90 -11.45
CA MET A 80 8.46 -5.54 -12.25
C MET A 80 8.27 -4.17 -12.89
N GLU A 81 7.13 -3.96 -13.55
CA GLU A 81 6.78 -2.68 -14.18
C GLU A 81 6.74 -1.53 -13.16
N GLU A 82 6.19 -1.75 -11.96
CA GLU A 82 6.19 -0.73 -10.91
C GLU A 82 7.60 -0.35 -10.42
N SER A 83 8.52 -1.31 -10.40
CA SER A 83 9.91 -1.07 -10.03
C SER A 83 10.63 -0.23 -11.10
N PHE A 84 10.40 -0.50 -12.38
CA PHE A 84 10.93 0.30 -13.48
C PHE A 84 10.34 1.71 -13.53
N ALA A 85 9.03 1.82 -13.40
CA ALA A 85 8.34 3.11 -13.43
C ALA A 85 8.72 4.01 -12.24
N SER A 86 9.26 3.44 -11.15
CA SER A 86 9.87 4.22 -10.08
C SER A 86 11.18 4.88 -10.53
N PHE A 87 12.03 4.20 -11.30
CA PHE A 87 13.26 4.80 -11.84
C PHE A 87 12.94 5.98 -12.76
N THR A 88 11.97 5.82 -13.67
CA THR A 88 11.50 6.90 -14.54
C THR A 88 10.98 8.09 -13.75
N ALA A 89 10.16 7.84 -12.72
CA ALA A 89 9.62 8.91 -11.87
C ALA A 89 10.70 9.68 -11.09
N PHE A 90 11.83 9.04 -10.77
CA PHE A 90 12.98 9.68 -10.12
C PHE A 90 14.03 10.21 -11.12
N GLY A 91 13.74 10.17 -12.43
CA GLY A 91 14.68 10.58 -13.47
C GLY A 91 15.99 9.76 -13.47
N ILE A 92 15.95 8.54 -12.91
CA ILE A 92 17.10 7.64 -12.88
C ILE A 92 17.10 6.90 -14.21
N PRO A 93 18.07 7.16 -15.09
CA PRO A 93 18.11 6.46 -16.36
C PRO A 93 18.46 4.97 -16.11
N PRO A 94 17.96 4.04 -16.94
CA PRO A 94 18.04 2.60 -16.66
C PRO A 94 19.46 2.08 -16.37
N GLU A 95 20.48 2.66 -17.00
CA GLU A 95 21.90 2.32 -16.81
C GLU A 95 22.44 2.69 -15.41
N LYS A 96 21.72 3.53 -14.65
CA LYS A 96 22.03 3.88 -13.25
C LYS A 96 21.13 3.15 -12.25
N ALA A 97 20.34 2.18 -12.71
CA ALA A 97 19.50 1.38 -11.84
C ALA A 97 20.36 0.64 -10.80
N ARG A 98 20.08 0.90 -9.52
CA ARG A 98 20.74 0.18 -8.42
C ARG A 98 20.15 -1.22 -8.25
N PRO A 99 20.92 -2.20 -7.75
CA PRO A 99 20.41 -3.53 -7.48
C PRO A 99 19.16 -3.50 -6.59
N ARG A 100 18.18 -4.34 -6.95
CA ARG A 100 16.95 -4.55 -6.20
C ARG A 100 16.73 -6.05 -6.03
N VAL A 101 16.08 -6.40 -4.93
CA VAL A 101 15.70 -7.79 -4.66
C VAL A 101 14.21 -7.92 -4.92
N PHE A 102 13.86 -8.86 -5.80
CA PHE A 102 12.49 -9.30 -6.04
C PHE A 102 12.13 -10.37 -5.03
N VAL A 103 11.03 -10.18 -4.30
CA VAL A 103 10.64 -11.09 -3.22
C VAL A 103 9.16 -11.42 -3.32
N ALA A 104 8.86 -12.71 -3.30
CA ALA A 104 7.51 -13.24 -3.09
C ALA A 104 7.22 -13.40 -1.60
N VAL A 105 6.06 -12.96 -1.15
CA VAL A 105 5.61 -13.06 0.24
C VAL A 105 4.22 -13.66 0.27
N THR A 106 4.09 -14.84 0.87
CA THR A 106 2.79 -15.49 1.07
C THR A 106 2.16 -14.97 2.36
N LEU A 107 0.89 -14.62 2.28
CA LEU A 107 0.14 -13.98 3.34
C LEU A 107 -1.14 -14.78 3.61
N LYS A 108 -1.51 -14.89 4.88
CA LYS A 108 -2.85 -15.22 5.36
C LYS A 108 -3.30 -14.06 6.25
N LEU A 109 -4.39 -13.40 5.85
CA LEU A 109 -4.87 -12.17 6.45
C LEU A 109 -6.38 -12.24 6.70
N TYR A 110 -6.83 -11.52 7.72
CA TYR A 110 -8.20 -11.15 7.96
C TYR A 110 -8.27 -9.94 8.90
N PRO A 111 -9.09 -8.92 8.61
CA PRO A 111 -9.93 -8.72 7.44
C PRO A 111 -9.21 -7.91 6.35
N VAL A 112 -9.44 -8.29 5.10
CA VAL A 112 -8.96 -7.57 3.91
C VAL A 112 -10.16 -7.03 3.14
N LEU A 113 -10.12 -5.76 2.78
CA LEU A 113 -11.15 -5.13 1.96
C LEU A 113 -10.60 -4.89 0.55
N ASP A 114 -11.32 -5.37 -0.45
CA ASP A 114 -11.07 -5.03 -1.85
C ASP A 114 -11.83 -3.78 -2.23
N ILE A 115 -11.10 -2.69 -2.46
CA ILE A 115 -11.70 -1.41 -2.83
C ILE A 115 -11.85 -1.23 -4.34
N THR A 116 -11.48 -2.24 -5.14
CA THR A 116 -11.77 -2.32 -6.58
C THR A 116 -13.08 -3.03 -6.87
N ALA A 117 -13.62 -3.78 -5.89
CA ALA A 117 -14.92 -4.41 -6.02
C ALA A 117 -16.02 -3.36 -6.30
N THR A 118 -16.86 -3.64 -7.30
CA THR A 118 -17.91 -2.71 -7.76
C THR A 118 -18.84 -2.25 -6.64
N THR A 119 -19.17 -3.11 -5.67
CA THR A 119 -20.01 -2.75 -4.52
C THR A 119 -19.33 -1.75 -3.58
N VAL A 120 -18.01 -1.88 -3.40
CA VAL A 120 -17.21 -1.00 -2.54
C VAL A 120 -16.98 0.35 -3.23
N LEU A 121 -16.64 0.34 -4.52
CA LEU A 121 -16.53 1.55 -5.34
C LEU A 121 -17.84 2.36 -5.36
N LYS A 122 -18.98 1.71 -5.62
CA LYS A 122 -20.31 2.34 -5.55
C LYS A 122 -20.59 2.95 -4.17
N SER A 123 -20.26 2.24 -3.10
CA SER A 123 -20.48 2.74 -1.74
C SER A 123 -19.59 3.94 -1.41
N LEU A 124 -18.35 3.95 -1.90
CA LEU A 124 -17.42 5.07 -1.78
C LEU A 124 -17.74 6.22 -2.74
N ARG A 125 -18.63 6.01 -3.72
CA ARG A 125 -18.92 6.92 -4.85
C ARG A 125 -17.65 7.29 -5.62
N LEU A 126 -16.85 6.27 -5.93
CA LEU A 126 -15.60 6.40 -6.67
C LEU A 126 -15.57 5.40 -7.82
N THR A 127 -14.74 5.69 -8.82
CA THR A 127 -14.35 4.77 -9.88
C THR A 127 -12.89 4.33 -9.69
N GLU A 128 -12.53 3.22 -10.34
CA GLU A 128 -11.14 2.76 -10.33
C GLU A 128 -10.20 3.75 -11.04
N GLU A 129 -10.70 4.44 -12.08
CA GLU A 129 -9.98 5.49 -12.80
C GLU A 129 -9.67 6.68 -11.88
N GLU A 130 -10.64 7.15 -11.10
CA GLU A 130 -10.42 8.23 -10.11
C GLU A 130 -9.34 7.84 -9.10
N LEU A 131 -9.34 6.60 -8.60
CA LEU A 131 -8.33 6.11 -7.67
C LEU A 131 -6.91 6.10 -8.27
N ARG A 132 -6.79 5.75 -9.56
CA ARG A 132 -5.51 5.76 -10.29
C ARG A 132 -5.01 7.17 -10.55
N ALA A 133 -5.92 8.07 -10.96
CA ALA A 133 -5.63 9.44 -11.35
C ALA A 133 -5.19 10.35 -10.19
N VAL A 134 -5.40 9.93 -8.92
CA VAL A 134 -4.98 10.74 -7.76
C VAL A 134 -3.46 11.02 -7.80
N ASP A 135 -3.10 12.30 -7.90
CA ASP A 135 -1.74 12.76 -7.65
C ASP A 135 -1.51 12.97 -6.15
N TRP A 136 -1.15 11.87 -5.49
CA TRP A 136 -0.89 11.88 -4.05
C TRP A 136 0.42 12.58 -3.68
N GLN A 137 1.38 12.69 -4.61
CA GLN A 137 2.69 13.30 -4.34
C GLN A 137 2.57 14.82 -4.31
N ASP A 138 1.83 15.37 -5.25
CA ASP A 138 1.52 16.80 -5.34
C ASP A 138 0.72 17.27 -4.12
N ALA A 139 -0.38 16.59 -3.78
CA ALA A 139 -1.14 16.87 -2.55
C ALA A 139 -0.24 16.81 -1.30
N GLN A 140 0.60 15.78 -1.18
CA GLN A 140 1.53 15.67 -0.06
C GLN A 140 2.58 16.79 -0.03
N THR A 141 3.06 17.26 -1.18
CA THR A 141 4.00 18.39 -1.29
C THR A 141 3.36 19.68 -0.80
N ARG A 142 2.07 19.89 -1.08
CA ARG A 142 1.28 21.01 -0.53
C ARG A 142 0.93 20.87 0.96
N GLY A 143 1.31 19.77 1.61
CA GLY A 143 0.91 19.52 2.99
C GLY A 143 -0.56 19.12 3.12
N GLU A 144 -1.14 18.53 2.10
CA GLU A 144 -2.50 17.99 2.11
C GLU A 144 -2.48 16.46 2.21
N GLU A 145 -3.54 15.88 2.76
CA GLU A 145 -3.80 14.45 2.65
C GLU A 145 -4.54 14.16 1.32
N ALA A 146 -3.97 13.28 0.50
CA ALA A 146 -4.61 12.86 -0.74
C ALA A 146 -5.83 11.95 -0.49
N LEU A 147 -6.75 11.87 -1.46
CA LEU A 147 -7.93 10.99 -1.39
C LEU A 147 -7.58 9.53 -1.06
N THR A 148 -6.61 8.94 -1.76
CA THR A 148 -6.16 7.55 -1.53
C THR A 148 -5.47 7.38 -0.17
N GLN A 149 -4.78 8.41 0.33
CA GLN A 149 -4.19 8.41 1.66
C GLN A 149 -5.25 8.44 2.75
N ALA A 150 -6.32 9.23 2.56
CA ALA A 150 -7.47 9.26 3.46
C ALA A 150 -8.18 7.89 3.52
N ILE A 151 -8.40 7.23 2.37
CA ILE A 151 -8.97 5.87 2.33
C ILE A 151 -8.09 4.88 3.10
N GLY A 152 -6.77 4.89 2.85
CA GLY A 152 -5.85 3.99 3.55
C GLY A 152 -5.74 4.26 5.04
N ARG A 153 -5.74 5.54 5.46
CA ARG A 153 -5.80 5.92 6.88
C ARG A 153 -7.08 5.43 7.54
N LEU A 154 -8.23 5.63 6.90
CA LEU A 154 -9.51 5.19 7.43
C LEU A 154 -9.58 3.66 7.53
N ALA A 155 -9.08 2.94 6.52
CA ALA A 155 -8.96 1.48 6.56
C ALA A 155 -8.09 1.00 7.73
N TRP A 156 -6.97 1.66 7.97
CA TRP A 156 -6.11 1.40 9.11
C TRP A 156 -6.78 1.74 10.45
N GLU A 157 -7.53 2.84 10.54
CA GLU A 157 -8.32 3.23 11.72
C GLU A 157 -9.39 2.18 12.05
N GLU A 158 -10.07 1.64 11.03
CA GLU A 158 -11.07 0.57 11.13
C GLU A 158 -10.47 -0.84 11.32
N LYS A 159 -9.15 -0.92 11.60
CA LYS A 159 -8.44 -2.15 11.96
C LYS A 159 -8.51 -3.26 10.89
N LEU A 160 -8.56 -2.86 9.61
CA LEU A 160 -8.28 -3.77 8.49
C LEU A 160 -6.81 -4.17 8.52
N GLU A 161 -6.49 -5.39 8.07
CA GLU A 161 -5.11 -5.84 7.92
C GLU A 161 -4.49 -5.44 6.60
N ALA A 162 -5.32 -5.32 5.56
CA ALA A 162 -4.87 -4.87 4.25
C ALA A 162 -6.02 -4.30 3.42
N LEU A 163 -5.64 -3.59 2.36
CA LEU A 163 -6.50 -3.23 1.23
C LEU A 163 -6.01 -3.91 -0.04
N ILE A 164 -6.92 -4.43 -0.86
CA ILE A 164 -6.65 -4.69 -2.28
C ILE A 164 -7.06 -3.45 -3.05
N VAL A 165 -6.13 -2.93 -3.86
CA VAL A 165 -6.21 -1.62 -4.51
C VAL A 165 -5.82 -1.73 -5.98
N PRO A 166 -6.27 -0.84 -6.86
CA PRO A 166 -5.82 -0.88 -8.25
C PRO A 166 -4.35 -0.47 -8.33
N SER A 167 -3.59 -1.09 -9.25
CA SER A 167 -2.30 -0.51 -9.64
C SER A 167 -2.55 0.80 -10.39
N ALA A 168 -1.78 1.82 -10.02
CA ALA A 168 -1.78 3.11 -10.71
C ALA A 168 -0.86 3.11 -11.95
N ARG A 169 -0.12 2.02 -12.20
CA ARG A 169 0.88 1.93 -13.28
C ARG A 169 0.49 0.91 -14.35
N GLN A 170 -0.18 -0.17 -13.97
CA GLN A 170 -0.67 -1.17 -14.93
C GLN A 170 -2.19 -1.33 -14.81
N ILE A 171 -2.90 -1.00 -15.89
CA ILE A 171 -4.36 -1.14 -15.97
C ILE A 171 -4.71 -2.63 -15.83
N GLY A 172 -5.75 -2.93 -15.05
CA GLY A 172 -6.21 -4.30 -14.78
C GLY A 172 -5.36 -5.08 -13.77
N SER A 173 -4.25 -4.52 -13.28
CA SER A 173 -3.45 -5.12 -12.22
C SER A 173 -3.86 -4.62 -10.84
N LEU A 174 -3.72 -5.49 -9.85
CA LEU A 174 -4.07 -5.22 -8.45
C LEU A 174 -2.84 -5.27 -7.57
N ASN A 175 -2.85 -4.42 -6.56
CA ASN A 175 -1.87 -4.40 -5.49
C ASN A 175 -2.53 -4.66 -4.15
N LEU A 176 -1.73 -5.04 -3.18
CA LEU A 176 -2.11 -5.15 -1.79
C LEU A 176 -1.29 -4.17 -0.94
N VAL A 177 -2.01 -3.40 -0.13
CA VAL A 177 -1.44 -2.53 0.90
C VAL A 177 -1.61 -3.21 2.24
N LEU A 178 -0.57 -3.87 2.71
CA LEU A 178 -0.53 -4.53 4.01
C LEU A 178 -0.27 -3.49 5.10
N PHE A 179 -0.97 -3.62 6.23
CA PHE A 179 -0.79 -2.81 7.43
C PHE A 179 -0.14 -3.63 8.55
N PRO A 180 1.20 -3.63 8.68
CA PRO A 180 1.87 -4.52 9.63
C PRO A 180 1.42 -4.33 11.09
N GLY A 181 1.12 -3.09 11.47
CA GLY A 181 0.63 -2.74 12.81
C GLY A 181 -0.82 -3.16 13.10
N ARG A 182 -1.52 -3.79 12.13
CA ARG A 182 -2.88 -4.31 12.30
C ARG A 182 -2.95 -5.84 12.29
N ARG A 183 -1.80 -6.50 12.32
CA ARG A 183 -1.73 -7.97 12.37
C ARG A 183 -2.58 -8.54 13.51
N ARG A 184 -3.48 -9.45 13.19
CA ARG A 184 -4.37 -10.19 14.08
C ARG A 184 -3.79 -11.55 14.41
N ARG A 185 -4.29 -12.12 15.50
CA ARG A 185 -4.03 -13.52 15.86
C ARG A 185 -4.59 -14.42 14.75
N GLY A 186 -3.77 -15.34 14.25
CA GLY A 186 -4.11 -16.22 13.12
C GLY A 186 -3.56 -15.75 11.77
N SER A 187 -3.20 -14.47 11.63
CA SER A 187 -2.58 -13.96 10.42
C SER A 187 -1.08 -14.26 10.37
N SER A 188 -0.58 -14.60 9.18
CA SER A 188 0.80 -15.04 8.97
C SER A 188 1.40 -14.50 7.69
N TRP A 189 2.68 -14.14 7.72
CA TRP A 189 3.43 -13.71 6.55
C TRP A 189 4.69 -14.58 6.42
N LYS A 190 4.88 -15.16 5.25
CA LYS A 190 6.04 -16.00 4.93
C LYS A 190 6.77 -15.39 3.75
N ILE A 191 7.99 -14.93 4.01
CA ILE A 191 8.91 -14.51 2.96
C ILE A 191 9.46 -15.79 2.29
N GLN A 192 9.24 -15.94 0.99
CA GLN A 192 9.81 -17.05 0.23
C GLN A 192 11.31 -16.84 0.04
N GLY A 193 12.11 -17.90 0.16
CA GLY A 193 13.57 -17.79 0.07
C GLY A 193 14.19 -16.92 1.17
N ALA A 194 13.58 -16.84 2.38
CA ALA A 194 14.02 -15.91 3.43
C ALA A 194 15.49 -16.08 3.86
N ARG A 195 16.10 -17.24 3.62
CA ARG A 195 17.52 -17.52 3.92
C ARG A 195 18.47 -16.93 2.88
N ASP A 196 17.97 -16.67 1.68
CA ASP A 196 18.72 -16.14 0.54
C ASP A 196 18.75 -14.60 0.55
N LEU A 197 17.94 -13.99 1.43
CA LEU A 197 17.91 -12.55 1.60
C LEU A 197 19.22 -12.02 2.21
N PRO A 198 19.69 -10.83 1.78
CA PRO A 198 20.77 -10.11 2.45
C PRO A 198 20.57 -10.01 3.96
N ARG A 199 21.65 -10.09 4.71
CA ARG A 199 21.62 -9.84 6.16
C ARG A 199 21.41 -8.35 6.41
N SER A 200 20.76 -8.01 7.53
CA SER A 200 20.74 -6.62 7.99
C SER A 200 22.17 -6.20 8.32
N GLN A 201 22.61 -5.10 7.73
CA GLN A 201 23.80 -4.38 8.19
C GLN A 201 23.50 -3.65 9.48
#